data_AF-A0AAN7GK37-F1
#
_entry.id   AF-A0AAN7GK37-F1
#
_cell.length_a   1.000
_cell.length_b   1.000
_cell.length_c   1.000
_cell.angle_alpha   90.00
_cell.angle_beta   90.00
_cell.angle_gamma   90.00
#
_symmetry.space_group_name_H-M   'P 1'
#
loop_
_entity.id
_entity.type
_entity.pdbx_description
1 polymer ?
#
loop_
_entity_poly.entity_id
_entity_poly.type
_entity_poly.pdbx_seq_one_letter_code
_entity_poly.pdbx_strand_id
1 'polypeptide(L)'
;MRSFLTPKSTSGSVSGISESCASLSSSEMAAEASTAAALNAMKAVESASANLESKPVTEARNLISELCRHFYSLGWVSGTGGSITIKAHDDSVPKTDQLIVMSPSGVQKERMLPEDMYIMSADGSILSSPSPKPFPNKPPKCTDCAPLFMKAYKMRDAGAVIHSHGMESCLVTMLNPASTEFRITHMEMIKGIKGHGYYDELVVPIIENTAYEYELTASLAKAIEAYPKATAVLVRNHGVYIWGDTWISAKTQAECYHYLFDAALKLHQLGIDWSTPDHGLINSRKGVAVKAANTTVQIGNSISENPNGHLPKCIILDIEGTTTPISFVTEVLFPYARDNVGRHLELTYGTPETIDDIKLLQSQVEDDLEKGIPGTIPIPPHEAGKEEVITALVSNVDAMIKADRKITALKQLQGHIWRTGFTRKELKGIVFEDVPEALEKWHSLGIKVYIYSSGSRLAQRLLFGNTNYGNLRKYLSGYFDTAVGNKRETRSYVEIFESLGVDKPSDVLFITDVHQEAVAAKGAGLEAVISVRPGNGLLPENHSFKTITSFSEI
;
A
#
# COMPACT_ATOMS: atom_id res chain seq x y z
N MET A 1 -12.77 73.92 -33.51
CA MET A 1 -12.71 74.75 -34.74
C MET A 1 -11.24 74.93 -35.12
N ARG A 2 -10.88 74.58 -36.36
CA ARG A 2 -9.77 75.08 -37.22
C ARG A 2 -8.42 75.39 -36.53
N SER A 3 -7.39 74.58 -36.69
CA SER A 3 -6.47 74.47 -37.85
C SER A 3 -5.54 75.69 -38.07
N PHE A 4 -4.25 75.35 -38.24
CA PHE A 4 -3.22 76.03 -39.04
C PHE A 4 -2.30 77.10 -38.41
N LEU A 5 -0.99 76.83 -38.64
CA LEU A 5 0.13 77.73 -38.98
C LEU A 5 1.21 78.03 -37.91
N THR A 6 2.40 77.51 -38.23
CA THR A 6 3.77 78.00 -38.02
C THR A 6 3.89 79.52 -38.28
N PRO A 7 4.90 80.29 -37.78
CA PRO A 7 6.33 80.09 -38.12
C PRO A 7 7.44 80.64 -37.17
N LYS A 8 8.68 80.23 -37.48
CA LYS A 8 10.00 80.93 -37.43
C LYS A 8 10.36 81.85 -36.25
N SER A 9 11.54 81.58 -35.66
CA SER A 9 12.48 82.63 -35.24
C SER A 9 13.96 82.22 -35.38
N THR A 10 14.67 83.08 -36.09
CA THR A 10 16.12 83.30 -36.28
C THR A 10 16.90 83.47 -34.97
N SER A 11 18.01 82.74 -34.76
CA SER A 11 19.44 83.10 -34.99
C SER A 11 20.08 84.12 -34.03
N GLY A 12 21.09 83.66 -33.29
CA GLY A 12 22.12 84.46 -32.63
C GLY A 12 23.37 83.61 -32.37
N SER A 13 24.47 83.99 -33.03
CA SER A 13 25.84 83.42 -33.04
C SER A 13 26.48 83.29 -31.64
N VAL A 14 27.56 82.51 -31.41
CA VAL A 14 28.96 82.92 -31.66
C VAL A 14 29.94 81.72 -31.51
N SER A 15 30.88 81.66 -32.48
CA SER A 15 32.27 81.15 -32.48
C SER A 15 32.64 79.67 -32.26
N GLY A 16 33.44 79.15 -33.22
CA GLY A 16 34.62 78.32 -32.91
C GLY A 16 34.59 76.89 -33.45
N ILE A 17 35.08 76.72 -34.67
CA ILE A 17 35.26 75.43 -35.37
C ILE A 17 36.61 74.81 -34.97
N SER A 18 36.61 73.58 -34.46
CA SER A 18 37.56 72.54 -34.86
C SER A 18 36.96 71.17 -34.51
N GLU A 19 36.59 70.43 -35.56
CA GLU A 19 36.12 69.05 -35.50
C GLU A 19 37.19 68.15 -34.84
N SER A 20 36.80 67.41 -33.80
CA SER A 20 37.31 66.06 -33.60
C SER A 20 36.15 65.15 -33.20
N CYS A 21 35.66 64.45 -34.22
CA CYS A 21 34.78 63.31 -34.08
C CYS A 21 35.58 62.23 -33.34
N ALA A 22 35.43 62.14 -32.02
CA ALA A 22 35.82 60.95 -31.27
C ALA A 22 34.74 59.90 -31.52
N SER A 23 34.82 59.27 -32.68
CA SER A 23 34.23 57.96 -32.93
C SER A 23 34.79 57.02 -31.86
N LEU A 24 33.94 56.62 -30.90
CA LEU A 24 34.21 55.44 -30.09
C LEU A 24 34.53 54.31 -31.07
N SER A 25 35.72 53.75 -30.94
CA SER A 25 36.19 52.72 -31.85
C SER A 25 35.20 51.55 -31.80
N SER A 26 34.90 50.93 -32.94
CA SER A 26 34.04 49.73 -33.00
C SER A 26 34.53 48.62 -32.07
N SER A 27 35.82 48.63 -31.69
CA SER A 27 36.42 47.75 -30.68
C SER A 27 36.01 48.07 -29.23
N GLU A 28 35.82 49.33 -28.84
CA GLU A 28 35.43 49.70 -27.46
C GLU A 28 33.95 49.42 -27.20
N MET A 29 33.07 49.71 -28.18
CA MET A 29 31.65 49.33 -28.09
C MET A 29 31.47 47.80 -28.10
N ALA A 30 32.31 47.06 -28.83
CA ALA A 30 32.31 45.60 -28.81
C ALA A 30 32.86 45.03 -27.50
N ALA A 31 33.85 45.69 -26.87
CA ALA A 31 34.40 45.30 -25.59
C ALA A 31 33.44 45.53 -24.42
N GLU A 32 32.71 46.66 -24.39
CA GLU A 32 31.65 46.93 -23.40
C GLU A 32 30.43 46.03 -23.59
N ALA A 33 30.01 45.75 -24.83
CA ALA A 33 28.95 44.78 -25.10
C ALA A 33 29.36 43.34 -24.72
N SER A 34 30.63 42.97 -24.93
CA SER A 34 31.20 41.67 -24.54
C SER A 34 31.31 41.52 -23.01
N THR A 35 31.73 42.57 -22.29
CA THR A 35 31.79 42.55 -20.82
C THR A 35 30.40 42.60 -20.18
N ALA A 36 29.45 43.34 -20.74
CA ALA A 36 28.05 43.30 -20.29
C ALA A 36 27.39 41.95 -20.57
N ALA A 37 27.68 41.31 -21.71
CA ALA A 37 27.25 39.94 -22.01
C ALA A 37 27.90 38.91 -21.08
N ALA A 38 29.18 39.07 -20.74
CA ALA A 38 29.88 38.22 -19.78
C ALA A 38 29.37 38.39 -18.34
N LEU A 39 29.09 39.62 -17.90
CA LEU A 39 28.47 39.89 -16.59
C LEU A 39 27.03 39.38 -16.51
N ASN A 40 26.26 39.50 -17.59
CA ASN A 40 24.91 38.93 -17.67
C ASN A 40 24.96 37.40 -17.71
N ALA A 41 25.95 36.80 -18.39
CA ALA A 41 26.18 35.36 -18.37
C ALA A 41 26.63 34.88 -16.97
N MET A 42 27.49 35.63 -16.27
CA MET A 42 27.89 35.31 -14.90
C MET A 42 26.73 35.46 -13.91
N LYS A 43 25.90 36.50 -14.03
CA LYS A 43 24.66 36.65 -13.25
C LYS A 43 23.61 35.59 -13.58
N ALA A 44 23.54 35.13 -14.84
CA ALA A 44 22.67 34.03 -15.25
C ALA A 44 23.18 32.67 -14.75
N VAL A 45 24.50 32.49 -14.63
CA VAL A 45 25.12 31.30 -14.03
C VAL A 45 24.97 31.31 -12.51
N GLU A 46 25.10 32.46 -11.85
CA GLU A 46 24.81 32.62 -10.42
C GLU A 46 23.32 32.45 -10.10
N SER A 47 22.41 32.97 -10.93
CA SER A 47 20.96 32.76 -10.76
C SER A 47 20.53 31.34 -11.09
N ALA A 48 21.13 30.68 -12.08
CA ALA A 48 20.93 29.27 -12.36
C ALA A 48 21.47 28.40 -11.22
N SER A 49 22.66 28.68 -10.70
CA SER A 49 23.26 27.98 -9.55
C SER A 49 22.42 28.16 -8.26
N ALA A 50 21.91 29.36 -7.99
CA ALA A 50 21.01 29.62 -6.87
C ALA A 50 19.65 28.91 -6.99
N ASN A 51 19.18 28.68 -8.21
CA ASN A 51 17.92 27.96 -8.48
C ASN A 51 18.08 26.43 -8.35
N LEU A 52 19.27 25.89 -8.61
CA LEU A 52 19.56 24.45 -8.49
C LEU A 52 19.58 23.96 -7.03
N GLU A 53 19.90 24.82 -6.07
CA GLU A 53 19.84 24.53 -4.63
C GLU A 53 18.66 25.23 -3.95
N SER A 54 17.65 25.61 -4.73
CA SER A 54 16.42 26.19 -4.19
C SER A 54 15.68 25.19 -3.30
N LYS A 55 14.87 25.73 -2.37
CA LYS A 55 14.05 24.92 -1.46
C LYS A 55 13.15 23.92 -2.21
N PRO A 56 12.42 24.29 -3.29
CA PRO A 56 11.61 23.35 -4.06
C PRO A 56 12.39 22.18 -4.67
N VAL A 57 13.60 22.45 -5.18
CA VAL A 57 14.45 21.41 -5.76
C VAL A 57 14.95 20.45 -4.67
N THR A 58 15.38 20.99 -3.53
CA THR A 58 15.80 20.17 -2.38
C THR A 58 14.66 19.30 -1.84
N GLU A 59 13.45 19.85 -1.71
CA GLU A 59 12.26 19.09 -1.30
C GLU A 59 11.92 17.98 -2.31
N ALA A 60 11.97 18.27 -3.61
CA ALA A 60 11.73 17.28 -4.65
C ALA A 60 12.78 16.14 -4.62
N ARG A 61 14.06 16.44 -4.39
CA ARG A 61 15.11 15.42 -4.24
C ARG A 61 14.83 14.49 -3.05
N ASN A 62 14.52 15.06 -1.89
CA ASN A 62 14.17 14.31 -0.68
C ASN A 62 12.95 13.42 -0.91
N LEU A 63 11.91 13.98 -1.51
CA LEU A 63 10.67 13.28 -1.80
C LEU A 63 10.88 12.11 -2.76
N ILE A 64 11.67 12.28 -3.82
CA ILE A 64 11.97 11.18 -4.75
C ILE A 64 12.68 10.02 -4.03
N SER A 65 13.68 10.31 -3.18
CA SER A 65 14.35 9.29 -2.37
C SER A 65 13.38 8.55 -1.44
N GLU A 66 12.46 9.26 -0.79
CA GLU A 66 11.43 8.67 0.06
C GLU A 66 10.45 7.80 -0.73
N LEU A 67 9.90 8.32 -1.82
CA LEU A 67 8.94 7.61 -2.65
C LEU A 67 9.56 6.35 -3.26
N CYS A 68 10.81 6.39 -3.71
CA CYS A 68 11.47 5.19 -4.24
C CYS A 68 11.71 4.11 -3.17
N ARG A 69 11.97 4.48 -1.90
CA ARG A 69 11.99 3.51 -0.79
C ARG A 69 10.64 2.85 -0.61
N HIS A 70 9.57 3.63 -0.63
CA HIS A 70 8.21 3.11 -0.51
C HIS A 70 7.84 2.22 -1.72
N PHE A 71 8.07 2.69 -2.94
CA PHE A 71 7.78 1.94 -4.17
C PHE A 71 8.59 0.65 -4.27
N TYR A 72 9.80 0.60 -3.72
CA TYR A 72 10.58 -0.62 -3.63
C TYR A 72 9.88 -1.65 -2.74
N SER A 73 9.36 -1.24 -1.58
CA SER A 73 8.60 -2.14 -0.68
C SER A 73 7.30 -2.66 -1.31
N LEU A 74 6.72 -1.91 -2.25
CA LEU A 74 5.56 -2.32 -3.05
C LEU A 74 5.94 -3.19 -4.26
N GLY A 75 7.24 -3.39 -4.52
CA GLY A 75 7.75 -4.17 -5.65
C GLY A 75 7.83 -3.43 -6.99
N TRP A 76 7.47 -2.15 -7.04
CA TRP A 76 7.35 -1.37 -8.28
C TRP A 76 8.68 -0.98 -8.91
N VAL A 77 9.72 -0.79 -8.09
CA VAL A 77 11.05 -0.32 -8.53
C VAL A 77 12.17 -1.26 -8.08
N SER A 78 11.90 -2.57 -8.15
CA SER A 78 12.84 -3.62 -7.75
C SER A 78 13.94 -3.86 -8.80
N GLY A 79 15.07 -4.45 -8.39
CA GLY A 79 16.13 -4.85 -9.32
C GLY A 79 16.78 -3.69 -10.10
N THR A 80 16.79 -2.47 -9.53
CA THR A 80 17.20 -1.20 -10.17
C THR A 80 16.26 -0.67 -11.26
N GLY A 81 15.21 -1.43 -11.60
CA GLY A 81 14.16 -1.07 -12.55
C GLY A 81 13.19 -0.02 -12.01
N GLY A 82 12.36 0.50 -12.90
CA GLY A 82 11.48 1.63 -12.61
C GLY A 82 12.23 2.93 -12.31
N SER A 83 11.50 4.04 -12.23
CA SER A 83 12.06 5.38 -12.06
C SER A 83 10.95 6.38 -11.70
N ILE A 84 11.31 7.53 -11.15
CA ILE A 84 10.36 8.62 -10.90
C ILE A 84 11.01 9.95 -11.26
N THR A 85 10.18 10.89 -11.71
CA THR A 85 10.55 12.28 -11.91
C THR A 85 9.45 13.20 -11.41
N ILE A 86 9.86 14.36 -10.88
CA ILE A 86 8.96 15.38 -10.33
C ILE A 86 9.44 16.76 -10.81
N LYS A 87 8.51 17.63 -11.21
CA LYS A 87 8.78 19.06 -11.37
C LYS A 87 8.91 19.72 -9.99
N ALA A 88 10.03 20.40 -9.74
CA ALA A 88 10.24 21.17 -8.52
C ALA A 88 9.24 22.33 -8.47
N HIS A 89 8.23 22.19 -7.63
CA HIS A 89 7.09 23.09 -7.62
C HIS A 89 7.42 24.41 -6.92
N ASP A 90 7.43 25.49 -7.69
CA ASP A 90 7.64 26.85 -7.21
C ASP A 90 6.51 27.73 -7.76
N ASP A 91 5.69 28.30 -6.88
CA ASP A 91 4.56 29.16 -7.24
C ASP A 91 4.99 30.43 -8.00
N SER A 92 6.26 30.83 -7.86
CA SER A 92 6.83 31.99 -8.56
C SER A 92 7.28 31.68 -9.99
N VAL A 93 7.35 30.39 -10.36
CA VAL A 93 7.81 29.93 -11.68
C VAL A 93 6.66 29.22 -12.40
N PRO A 94 6.31 29.61 -13.64
CA PRO A 94 5.32 28.90 -14.43
C PRO A 94 5.66 27.42 -14.53
N LYS A 95 4.65 26.54 -14.41
CA LYS A 95 4.84 25.08 -14.46
C LYS A 95 5.59 24.61 -15.72
N THR A 96 5.43 25.33 -16.84
CA THR A 96 6.16 25.07 -18.10
C THR A 96 7.66 25.26 -17.99
N ASP A 97 8.12 26.08 -17.04
CA ASP A 97 9.52 26.50 -16.88
C ASP A 97 10.17 25.91 -15.61
N GLN A 98 9.39 25.22 -14.78
CA GLN A 98 9.87 24.56 -13.56
C GLN A 98 10.92 23.50 -13.86
N LEU A 99 11.93 23.44 -12.99
CA LEU A 99 13.01 22.45 -13.06
C LEU A 99 12.46 21.04 -12.83
N ILE A 100 13.08 20.06 -13.46
CA ILE A 100 12.72 18.64 -13.37
C ILE A 100 13.79 17.93 -12.55
N VAL A 101 13.38 17.26 -11.48
CA VAL A 101 14.24 16.38 -10.68
C VAL A 101 13.99 14.95 -11.11
N MET A 102 15.06 14.17 -11.30
CA MET A 102 14.98 12.85 -11.90
C MET A 102 15.88 11.84 -11.19
N SER A 103 15.34 10.65 -10.90
CA SER A 103 16.12 9.57 -10.31
C SER A 103 17.12 8.95 -11.30
N PRO A 104 18.31 8.53 -10.84
CA PRO A 104 19.31 7.88 -11.68
C PRO A 104 18.98 6.43 -12.06
N SER A 105 19.58 5.98 -13.16
CA SER A 105 19.54 4.59 -13.64
C SER A 105 20.50 3.68 -12.88
N GLY A 106 20.19 2.38 -12.81
CA GLY A 106 21.13 1.34 -12.39
C GLY A 106 21.57 1.39 -10.92
N VAL A 107 20.87 2.18 -10.09
CA VAL A 107 21.09 2.22 -8.63
C VAL A 107 19.97 1.50 -7.88
N GLN A 108 20.29 1.03 -6.67
CA GLN A 108 19.33 0.51 -5.70
C GLN A 108 18.39 1.63 -5.27
N LYS A 109 17.13 1.55 -5.72
CA LYS A 109 16.14 2.63 -5.62
C LYS A 109 15.78 2.95 -4.17
N GLU A 110 15.81 1.95 -3.29
CA GLU A 110 15.58 2.04 -1.86
C GLU A 110 16.76 2.64 -1.07
N ARG A 111 17.92 2.85 -1.71
CA ARG A 111 19.12 3.42 -1.08
C ARG A 111 19.55 4.74 -1.69
N MET A 112 18.72 5.32 -2.55
CA MET A 112 19.02 6.61 -3.17
C MET A 112 19.01 7.73 -2.15
N LEU A 113 20.03 8.56 -2.19
CA LEU A 113 20.13 9.78 -1.42
C LEU A 113 19.72 10.99 -2.26
N PRO A 114 19.31 12.11 -1.64
CA PRO A 114 18.90 13.32 -2.37
C PRO A 114 19.97 13.84 -3.35
N GLU A 115 21.25 13.72 -2.97
CA GLU A 115 22.41 14.08 -3.79
C GLU A 115 22.65 13.16 -5.00
N ASP A 116 21.95 12.02 -5.08
CA ASP A 116 22.03 11.10 -6.22
C ASP A 116 21.15 11.54 -7.41
N MET A 117 20.34 12.59 -7.26
CA MET A 117 19.36 13.03 -8.26
C MET A 117 19.97 13.92 -9.34
N TYR A 118 19.44 13.79 -10.56
CA TYR A 118 19.69 14.73 -11.65
C TYR A 118 18.73 15.92 -11.56
N ILE A 119 19.21 17.11 -11.93
CA ILE A 119 18.36 18.28 -12.20
C ILE A 119 18.42 18.61 -13.68
N MET A 120 17.26 18.80 -14.27
CA MET A 120 17.10 19.10 -15.68
C MET A 120 16.25 20.37 -15.84
N SER A 121 16.48 21.12 -16.92
CA SER A 121 15.59 22.19 -17.35
C SER A 121 14.30 21.61 -17.94
N ALA A 122 13.28 22.45 -18.09
CA ALA A 122 11.98 22.04 -18.60
C ALA A 122 11.97 21.49 -20.04
N ASP A 123 12.98 21.82 -20.85
CA ASP A 123 13.19 21.28 -22.19
C ASP A 123 13.78 19.87 -22.20
N GLY A 124 14.40 19.45 -21.08
CA GLY A 124 15.06 18.17 -20.86
C GLY A 124 16.59 18.23 -20.86
N SER A 125 17.22 19.41 -20.85
CA SER A 125 18.68 19.54 -20.77
C SER A 125 19.17 19.30 -19.33
N ILE A 126 20.27 18.55 -19.14
CA ILE A 126 20.83 18.29 -17.81
C ILE A 126 21.56 19.54 -17.32
N LEU A 127 21.14 20.05 -16.14
CA LEU A 127 21.76 21.21 -15.48
C LEU A 127 22.69 20.79 -14.33
N SER A 128 22.35 19.69 -13.64
CA SER A 128 23.16 19.13 -12.55
C SER A 128 23.11 17.60 -12.57
N SER A 129 24.25 16.97 -12.26
CA SER A 129 24.42 15.52 -12.21
C SER A 129 25.06 15.11 -10.89
N PRO A 130 24.72 13.95 -10.33
CA PRO A 130 25.28 13.46 -9.08
C PRO A 130 26.79 13.24 -9.17
N SER A 131 27.48 13.49 -8.06
CA SER A 131 28.92 13.25 -7.95
C SER A 131 29.24 11.75 -8.09
N PRO A 132 30.34 11.37 -8.75
CA PRO A 132 30.78 9.98 -8.79
C PRO A 132 31.02 9.44 -7.38
N LYS A 133 30.39 8.32 -7.03
CA LYS A 133 30.69 7.61 -5.78
C LYS A 133 32.06 6.92 -5.88
N PRO A 134 32.81 6.79 -4.77
CA PRO A 134 34.08 6.07 -4.78
C PRO A 134 33.93 4.63 -5.27
N PHE A 135 35.03 4.08 -5.82
CA PHE A 135 35.13 2.67 -6.21
C PHE A 135 34.59 1.74 -5.11
N PRO A 136 33.82 0.67 -5.42
CA PRO A 136 33.58 0.06 -6.74
C PRO A 136 32.38 0.62 -7.52
N ASN A 137 31.77 1.72 -7.07
CA ASN A 137 30.54 2.23 -7.66
C ASN A 137 30.79 2.90 -9.03
N LYS A 138 29.95 2.59 -10.01
CA LYS A 138 29.93 3.36 -11.27
C LYS A 138 29.23 4.71 -11.03
N PRO A 139 29.61 5.77 -11.74
CA PRO A 139 28.84 7.02 -11.74
C PRO A 139 27.38 6.69 -12.09
N PRO A 140 26.40 7.17 -11.31
CA PRO A 140 25.00 7.03 -11.67
C PRO A 140 24.79 7.65 -13.05
N LYS A 141 24.02 7.00 -13.92
CA LYS A 141 23.62 7.56 -15.22
C LYS A 141 22.25 8.19 -15.09
N CYS A 142 21.94 9.17 -15.93
CA CYS A 142 20.55 9.60 -16.09
C CYS A 142 19.70 8.42 -16.58
N THR A 143 18.46 8.31 -16.12
CA THR A 143 17.57 7.20 -16.46
C THR A 143 17.30 7.13 -17.97
N ASP A 144 17.34 5.93 -18.53
CA ASP A 144 17.01 5.69 -19.94
C ASP A 144 15.51 5.98 -20.23
N CYS A 145 14.69 6.10 -19.17
CA CYS A 145 13.32 6.57 -19.21
C CYS A 145 13.16 8.09 -19.47
N ALA A 146 14.24 8.88 -19.41
CA ALA A 146 14.14 10.34 -19.48
C ALA A 146 13.38 10.85 -20.72
N PRO A 147 13.63 10.34 -21.95
CA PRO A 147 12.87 10.76 -23.13
C PRO A 147 11.36 10.45 -23.04
N LEU A 148 10.98 9.34 -22.39
CA LEU A 148 9.59 8.94 -22.18
C LEU A 148 8.89 9.87 -21.18
N PHE A 149 9.56 10.19 -20.07
CA PHE A 149 9.07 11.18 -19.12
C PHE A 149 8.85 12.55 -19.74
N MET A 150 9.79 12.99 -20.60
CA MET A 150 9.64 14.25 -21.32
C MET A 150 8.42 14.27 -22.25
N LYS A 151 7.95 13.12 -22.77
CA LYS A 151 6.70 13.07 -23.53
C LYS A 151 5.48 13.35 -22.65
N ALA A 152 5.41 12.75 -21.46
CA ALA A 152 4.33 13.05 -20.51
C ALA A 152 4.34 14.55 -20.11
N TYR A 153 5.51 15.13 -19.83
CA TYR A 153 5.62 16.56 -19.53
C TYR A 153 5.13 17.45 -20.68
N LYS A 154 5.57 17.17 -21.92
CA LYS A 154 5.26 18.03 -23.08
C LYS A 154 3.84 17.84 -23.62
N MET A 155 3.29 16.63 -23.54
CA MET A 155 2.01 16.28 -24.18
C MET A 155 0.83 16.22 -23.20
N ARG A 156 1.10 16.22 -21.88
CA ARG A 156 0.08 16.12 -20.83
C ARG A 156 0.22 17.13 -19.71
N ASP A 157 1.19 18.04 -19.80
CA ASP A 157 1.50 18.97 -18.72
C ASP A 157 1.62 18.23 -17.36
N ALA A 158 2.35 17.11 -17.34
CA ALA A 158 2.55 16.37 -16.10
C ALA A 158 3.32 17.22 -15.06
N GLY A 159 3.04 17.02 -13.78
CA GLY A 159 3.89 17.50 -12.68
C GLY A 159 4.79 16.41 -12.12
N ALA A 160 4.45 15.14 -12.34
CA ALA A 160 5.29 14.01 -12.00
C ALA A 160 4.98 12.80 -12.91
N VAL A 161 5.96 11.93 -13.07
CA VAL A 161 5.84 10.68 -13.83
C VAL A 161 6.50 9.55 -13.06
N ILE A 162 5.81 8.41 -12.97
CA ILE A 162 6.25 7.18 -12.33
C ILE A 162 6.36 6.11 -13.41
N HIS A 163 7.51 5.44 -13.44
CA HIS A 163 7.69 4.21 -14.18
C HIS A 163 7.82 3.05 -13.20
N SER A 164 6.93 2.07 -13.33
CA SER A 164 6.87 0.90 -12.48
C SER A 164 7.09 -0.37 -13.29
N HIS A 165 7.86 -1.30 -12.73
CA HIS A 165 8.07 -2.68 -13.19
C HIS A 165 7.26 -3.66 -12.31
N GLY A 166 6.16 -3.19 -11.72
CA GLY A 166 5.29 -4.02 -10.89
C GLY A 166 4.81 -5.26 -11.66
N MET A 167 4.83 -6.41 -10.98
CA MET A 167 4.59 -7.72 -11.60
C MET A 167 3.21 -7.79 -12.25
N GLU A 168 2.19 -7.27 -11.57
CA GLU A 168 0.82 -7.16 -12.07
C GLU A 168 0.72 -6.31 -13.35
N SER A 169 1.45 -5.17 -13.42
CA SER A 169 1.48 -4.37 -14.65
C SER A 169 2.15 -5.11 -15.82
N CYS A 170 3.13 -5.97 -15.54
CA CYS A 170 3.73 -6.83 -16.56
C CYS A 170 2.77 -7.96 -16.99
N LEU A 171 2.24 -8.73 -16.04
CA LEU A 171 1.41 -9.91 -16.31
C LEU A 171 0.07 -9.58 -16.95
N VAL A 172 -0.55 -8.44 -16.60
CA VAL A 172 -1.87 -8.08 -17.15
C VAL A 172 -1.81 -7.90 -18.67
N THR A 173 -0.65 -7.49 -19.21
CA THR A 173 -0.42 -7.39 -20.66
C THR A 173 -0.35 -8.75 -21.36
N MET A 174 -0.17 -9.83 -20.61
CA MET A 174 -0.08 -11.20 -21.13
C MET A 174 -1.42 -11.94 -21.15
N LEU A 175 -2.43 -11.45 -20.42
CA LEU A 175 -3.77 -12.09 -20.37
C LEU A 175 -4.41 -12.23 -21.75
N ASN A 176 -4.20 -11.23 -22.60
CA ASN A 176 -4.59 -11.28 -24.00
C ASN A 176 -3.45 -10.72 -24.87
N PRO A 177 -2.54 -11.58 -25.36
CA PRO A 177 -1.37 -11.16 -26.13
C PRO A 177 -1.70 -10.41 -27.42
N ALA A 178 -2.91 -10.60 -27.96
CA ALA A 178 -3.37 -9.92 -29.17
C ALA A 178 -4.00 -8.54 -28.89
N SER A 179 -4.32 -8.22 -27.63
CA SER A 179 -4.94 -6.95 -27.29
C SER A 179 -3.93 -5.81 -27.25
N THR A 180 -4.28 -4.66 -27.82
CA THR A 180 -3.52 -3.40 -27.70
C THR A 180 -4.00 -2.53 -26.54
N GLU A 181 -4.97 -3.01 -25.75
CA GLU A 181 -5.59 -2.28 -24.67
C GLU A 181 -5.83 -3.20 -23.46
N PHE A 182 -5.67 -2.63 -22.28
CA PHE A 182 -6.25 -3.16 -21.05
C PHE A 182 -7.56 -2.42 -20.76
N ARG A 183 -8.60 -3.16 -20.40
CA ARG A 183 -9.95 -2.64 -20.13
C ARG A 183 -10.46 -3.20 -18.83
N ILE A 184 -11.07 -2.37 -17.98
CA ILE A 184 -11.74 -2.79 -16.73
C ILE A 184 -12.86 -1.81 -16.39
N THR A 185 -13.94 -2.26 -15.78
CA THR A 185 -15.09 -1.41 -15.40
C THR A 185 -15.65 -1.79 -14.03
N HIS A 186 -16.54 -0.98 -13.44
CA HIS A 186 -17.32 -1.30 -12.23
C HIS A 186 -16.48 -1.64 -10.97
N MET A 187 -15.27 -1.08 -10.90
CA MET A 187 -14.35 -1.19 -9.76
C MET A 187 -14.19 0.15 -9.05
N GLU A 188 -14.31 0.17 -7.72
CA GLU A 188 -14.25 1.41 -6.91
C GLU A 188 -12.96 2.21 -7.14
N MET A 189 -11.83 1.52 -7.35
CA MET A 189 -10.53 2.14 -7.57
C MET A 189 -10.41 2.90 -8.91
N ILE A 190 -11.35 2.73 -9.85
CA ILE A 190 -11.41 3.53 -11.08
C ILE A 190 -11.62 5.01 -10.75
N LYS A 191 -12.35 5.34 -9.66
CA LYS A 191 -12.58 6.72 -9.21
C LYS A 191 -11.29 7.48 -8.84
N GLY A 192 -10.22 6.75 -8.53
CA GLY A 192 -8.91 7.33 -8.26
C GLY A 192 -8.14 7.73 -9.53
N ILE A 193 -8.64 7.38 -10.72
CA ILE A 193 -8.07 7.76 -12.01
C ILE A 193 -8.74 9.04 -12.50
N LYS A 194 -7.92 10.05 -12.83
CA LYS A 194 -8.44 11.36 -13.29
C LYS A 194 -9.43 11.19 -14.43
N GLY A 195 -10.61 11.81 -14.27
CA GLY A 195 -11.66 11.83 -15.29
C GLY A 195 -12.54 10.57 -15.36
N HIS A 196 -12.50 9.69 -14.36
CA HIS A 196 -13.32 8.48 -14.30
C HIS A 196 -14.15 8.39 -13.00
N GLY A 197 -15.33 7.80 -13.10
CA GLY A 197 -16.21 7.41 -12.00
C GLY A 197 -16.36 5.89 -11.89
N TYR A 198 -17.16 5.44 -10.92
CA TYR A 198 -17.34 4.00 -10.62
C TYR A 198 -17.84 3.18 -11.83
N TYR A 199 -18.82 3.70 -12.55
CA TYR A 199 -19.47 3.02 -13.67
C TYR A 199 -18.71 3.15 -15.00
N ASP A 200 -17.61 3.91 -15.02
CA ASP A 200 -16.86 4.14 -16.26
C ASP A 200 -16.04 2.89 -16.64
N GLU A 201 -15.77 2.73 -17.93
CA GLU A 201 -14.77 1.79 -18.43
C GLU A 201 -13.42 2.50 -18.47
N LEU A 202 -12.45 1.98 -17.72
CA LEU A 202 -11.06 2.41 -17.79
C LEU A 202 -10.37 1.66 -18.94
N VAL A 203 -9.80 2.43 -19.87
CA VAL A 203 -8.99 1.92 -20.98
C VAL A 203 -7.55 2.40 -20.84
N VAL A 204 -6.60 1.46 -20.83
CA VAL A 204 -5.16 1.75 -20.78
C VAL A 204 -4.48 1.17 -22.02
N PRO A 205 -3.86 1.99 -22.88
CA PRO A 205 -3.16 1.48 -24.06
C PRO A 205 -1.95 0.64 -23.68
N ILE A 206 -1.69 -0.42 -24.46
CA ILE A 206 -0.54 -1.31 -24.34
C ILE A 206 0.36 -1.11 -25.58
N ILE A 207 1.63 -0.77 -25.35
CA ILE A 207 2.66 -0.72 -26.40
C ILE A 207 3.60 -1.92 -26.30
N GLU A 208 4.18 -2.33 -27.43
CA GLU A 208 5.17 -3.41 -27.46
C GLU A 208 6.51 -2.94 -26.89
N ASN A 209 7.19 -3.83 -26.15
CA ASN A 209 8.51 -3.55 -25.59
C ASN A 209 9.61 -3.60 -26.66
N THR A 210 10.72 -2.93 -26.38
CA THR A 210 11.93 -2.91 -27.22
C THR A 210 13.15 -3.27 -26.38
N ALA A 211 14.26 -3.64 -27.03
CA ALA A 211 15.49 -3.99 -26.33
C ALA A 211 16.11 -2.80 -25.59
N TYR A 212 15.87 -1.58 -26.11
CA TYR A 212 16.34 -0.35 -25.51
C TYR A 212 15.18 0.59 -25.23
N GLU A 213 15.10 1.12 -24.00
CA GLU A 213 13.96 1.93 -23.53
C GLU A 213 13.74 3.19 -24.40
N TYR A 214 14.81 3.84 -24.87
CA TYR A 214 14.68 5.06 -25.68
C TYR A 214 13.88 4.85 -26.98
N GLU A 215 13.86 3.62 -27.53
CA GLU A 215 13.10 3.27 -28.73
C GLU A 215 11.57 3.29 -28.50
N LEU A 216 11.13 3.15 -27.24
CA LEU A 216 9.72 3.22 -26.84
C LEU A 216 9.13 4.64 -26.98
N THR A 217 9.97 5.67 -27.09
CA THR A 217 9.51 7.08 -27.08
C THR A 217 8.47 7.38 -28.15
N ALA A 218 8.62 6.81 -29.35
CA ALA A 218 7.71 7.05 -30.47
C ALA A 218 6.36 6.33 -30.30
N SER A 219 6.36 5.09 -29.82
CA SER A 219 5.14 4.32 -29.57
C SER A 219 4.36 4.89 -28.37
N LEU A 220 5.07 5.29 -27.31
CA LEU A 220 4.48 6.00 -26.17
C LEU A 220 3.79 7.30 -26.62
N ALA A 221 4.45 8.13 -27.43
CA ALA A 221 3.86 9.38 -27.92
C ALA A 221 2.58 9.13 -28.74
N LYS A 222 2.60 8.13 -29.63
CA LYS A 222 1.41 7.73 -30.40
C LYS A 222 0.27 7.22 -29.51
N ALA A 223 0.58 6.42 -28.48
CA ALA A 223 -0.42 5.97 -27.51
C ALA A 223 -1.00 7.14 -26.72
N ILE A 224 -0.17 8.09 -26.30
CA ILE A 224 -0.63 9.33 -25.67
C ILE A 224 -1.55 10.09 -26.65
N GLU A 225 -1.19 10.32 -27.91
CA GLU A 225 -2.06 11.01 -28.87
C GLU A 225 -3.41 10.31 -29.10
N ALA A 226 -3.40 8.99 -29.26
CA ALA A 226 -4.61 8.21 -29.53
C ALA A 226 -5.56 8.12 -28.33
N TYR A 227 -5.04 8.21 -27.10
CA TYR A 227 -5.82 8.09 -25.86
C TYR A 227 -5.73 9.39 -25.03
N PRO A 228 -6.49 10.45 -25.38
CA PRO A 228 -6.38 11.77 -24.76
C PRO A 228 -6.68 11.76 -23.25
N LYS A 229 -7.55 10.85 -22.78
CA LYS A 229 -7.90 10.69 -21.36
C LYS A 229 -6.95 9.78 -20.58
N ALA A 230 -6.03 9.08 -21.24
CA ALA A 230 -5.12 8.18 -20.55
C ALA A 230 -4.14 8.96 -19.67
N THR A 231 -3.98 8.47 -18.44
CA THR A 231 -2.93 8.88 -17.50
C THR A 231 -1.87 7.81 -17.28
N ALA A 232 -1.94 6.71 -18.04
CA ALA A 232 -0.94 5.67 -18.06
C ALA A 232 -0.84 4.99 -19.43
N VAL A 233 0.32 4.39 -19.69
CA VAL A 233 0.57 3.48 -20.83
C VAL A 233 1.29 2.25 -20.30
N LEU A 234 0.75 1.08 -20.61
CA LEU A 234 1.38 -0.21 -20.33
C LEU A 234 2.41 -0.55 -21.41
N VAL A 235 3.51 -1.16 -21.02
CA VAL A 235 4.54 -1.70 -21.91
C VAL A 235 4.55 -3.21 -21.73
N ARG A 236 4.24 -3.95 -22.81
CA ARG A 236 4.06 -5.40 -22.75
C ARG A 236 5.28 -6.11 -22.19
N ASN A 237 5.10 -7.06 -21.28
CA ASN A 237 6.18 -7.83 -20.66
C ASN A 237 7.24 -6.98 -19.94
N HIS A 238 6.89 -5.75 -19.54
CA HIS A 238 7.83 -4.80 -18.96
C HIS A 238 7.23 -4.10 -17.74
N GLY A 239 6.21 -3.27 -17.92
CA GLY A 239 5.69 -2.44 -16.84
C GLY A 239 4.74 -1.36 -17.31
N VAL A 240 4.72 -0.22 -16.61
CA VAL A 240 3.79 0.89 -16.88
C VAL A 240 4.44 2.25 -16.66
N TYR A 241 4.05 3.25 -17.46
CA TYR A 241 4.34 4.66 -17.24
C TYR A 241 3.04 5.36 -16.82
N ILE A 242 3.05 6.08 -15.69
CA ILE A 242 1.89 6.76 -15.10
C ILE A 242 2.27 8.21 -14.81
N TRP A 243 1.40 9.17 -15.13
CA TRP A 243 1.64 10.59 -14.86
C TRP A 243 0.43 11.28 -14.23
N GLY A 244 0.70 12.35 -13.49
CA GLY A 244 -0.33 13.18 -12.87
C GLY A 244 0.07 14.66 -12.86
N ASP A 245 -0.88 15.53 -12.54
CA ASP A 245 -0.67 16.98 -12.47
C ASP A 245 0.32 17.37 -11.36
N THR A 246 0.40 16.53 -10.32
CA THR A 246 1.28 16.62 -9.16
C THR A 246 1.81 15.22 -8.81
N TRP A 247 2.87 15.14 -8.00
CA TRP A 247 3.37 13.86 -7.49
C TRP A 247 2.31 13.08 -6.69
N ILE A 248 1.43 13.78 -5.96
CA ILE A 248 0.33 13.17 -5.20
C ILE A 248 -0.61 12.46 -6.15
N SER A 249 -1.10 13.16 -7.18
CA SER A 249 -2.01 12.58 -8.17
C SER A 249 -1.35 11.44 -8.97
N ALA A 250 -0.08 11.58 -9.35
CA ALA A 250 0.66 10.54 -10.05
C ALA A 250 0.77 9.26 -9.19
N LYS A 251 1.11 9.41 -7.90
CA LYS A 251 1.20 8.31 -6.95
C LYS A 251 -0.16 7.67 -6.69
N THR A 252 -1.20 8.44 -6.39
CA THR A 252 -2.55 7.92 -6.13
C THR A 252 -3.08 7.13 -7.33
N GLN A 253 -2.90 7.66 -8.55
CA GLN A 253 -3.25 6.95 -9.76
C GLN A 253 -2.41 5.69 -9.96
N ALA A 254 -1.11 5.71 -9.63
CA ALA A 254 -0.27 4.52 -9.70
C ALA A 254 -0.79 3.41 -8.76
N GLU A 255 -1.15 3.74 -7.52
CA GLU A 255 -1.76 2.79 -6.58
C GLU A 255 -3.06 2.21 -7.14
N CYS A 256 -3.90 3.05 -7.75
CA CYS A 256 -5.15 2.61 -8.38
C CYS A 256 -4.90 1.72 -9.61
N TYR A 257 -3.97 2.09 -10.50
CA TYR A 257 -3.62 1.27 -11.66
C TYR A 257 -3.07 -0.09 -11.25
N HIS A 258 -2.11 -0.12 -10.33
CA HIS A 258 -1.55 -1.37 -9.80
C HIS A 258 -2.63 -2.23 -9.15
N TYR A 259 -3.54 -1.65 -8.36
CA TYR A 259 -4.70 -2.36 -7.83
C TYR A 259 -5.59 -2.93 -8.94
N LEU A 260 -5.91 -2.14 -9.98
CA LEU A 260 -6.82 -2.55 -11.05
C LEU A 260 -6.21 -3.62 -11.96
N PHE A 261 -4.90 -3.57 -12.20
CA PHE A 261 -4.17 -4.63 -12.91
C PHE A 261 -4.17 -5.93 -12.11
N ASP A 262 -3.88 -5.86 -10.82
CA ASP A 262 -3.93 -7.01 -9.90
C ASP A 262 -5.35 -7.57 -9.77
N ALA A 263 -6.36 -6.71 -9.68
CA ALA A 263 -7.76 -7.11 -9.66
C ALA A 263 -8.16 -7.83 -10.96
N ALA A 264 -7.76 -7.32 -12.13
CA ALA A 264 -8.02 -7.99 -13.40
C ALA A 264 -7.33 -9.37 -13.50
N LEU A 265 -6.08 -9.49 -13.02
CA LEU A 265 -5.38 -10.77 -12.96
C LEU A 265 -6.10 -11.76 -12.04
N LYS A 266 -6.54 -11.32 -10.86
CA LYS A 266 -7.29 -12.15 -9.90
C LYS A 266 -8.65 -12.55 -10.45
N LEU A 267 -9.39 -11.62 -11.04
CA LEU A 267 -10.66 -11.91 -11.73
C LEU A 267 -10.43 -12.91 -12.86
N HIS A 268 -9.38 -12.73 -13.67
CA HIS A 268 -9.01 -13.68 -14.72
C HIS A 268 -8.77 -15.10 -14.17
N GLN A 269 -7.98 -15.21 -13.10
CA GLN A 269 -7.69 -16.49 -12.44
C GLN A 269 -8.94 -17.16 -11.86
N LEU A 270 -9.90 -16.36 -11.39
CA LEU A 270 -11.22 -16.83 -10.94
C LEU A 270 -12.17 -17.19 -12.09
N GLY A 271 -11.74 -17.05 -13.34
CA GLY A 271 -12.59 -17.27 -14.51
C GLY A 271 -13.63 -16.17 -14.71
N ILE A 272 -13.43 -14.99 -14.13
CA ILE A 272 -14.33 -13.83 -14.16
C ILE A 272 -13.81 -12.74 -15.12
N ASP A 273 -14.69 -12.23 -15.98
CA ASP A 273 -14.41 -11.18 -16.95
C ASP A 273 -14.49 -9.79 -16.31
N TRP A 274 -13.32 -9.24 -16.01
CA TRP A 274 -13.13 -7.91 -15.43
C TRP A 274 -13.55 -6.77 -16.36
N SER A 275 -13.78 -7.04 -17.65
CA SER A 275 -14.22 -6.03 -18.62
C SER A 275 -15.74 -5.85 -18.68
N THR A 276 -16.50 -6.63 -17.90
CA THR A 276 -17.98 -6.57 -17.88
C THR A 276 -18.52 -5.97 -16.59
N PRO A 277 -19.65 -5.22 -16.63
CA PRO A 277 -20.29 -4.66 -15.42
C PRO A 277 -20.67 -5.68 -14.36
N ASP A 278 -21.16 -6.84 -14.80
CA ASP A 278 -21.64 -7.91 -13.91
C ASP A 278 -20.51 -8.85 -13.46
N HIS A 279 -19.27 -8.62 -13.92
CA HIS A 279 -18.11 -9.48 -13.71
C HIS A 279 -18.48 -10.98 -13.81
N GLY A 280 -18.98 -11.38 -14.98
CA GLY A 280 -19.44 -12.73 -15.28
C GLY A 280 -18.34 -13.67 -15.77
N LEU A 281 -18.63 -14.94 -16.04
CA LEU A 281 -17.61 -15.91 -16.45
C LEU A 281 -16.95 -15.58 -17.81
N ILE A 282 -15.63 -15.73 -17.90
CA ILE A 282 -14.82 -15.59 -19.12
C ILE A 282 -15.28 -16.66 -20.13
N ASN A 283 -15.69 -16.23 -21.33
CA ASN A 283 -16.24 -17.06 -22.41
C ASN A 283 -17.67 -17.60 -22.23
N SER A 284 -18.60 -16.79 -21.74
CA SER A 284 -20.04 -17.03 -21.93
C SER A 284 -20.52 -16.71 -23.35
N ARG A 285 -19.94 -17.35 -24.38
CA ARG A 285 -20.51 -17.32 -25.74
C ARG A 285 -20.55 -18.70 -26.40
N LYS A 286 -21.61 -19.45 -26.06
CA LYS A 286 -22.68 -19.83 -27.01
C LYS A 286 -23.88 -20.32 -26.20
N GLY A 287 -25.00 -19.62 -26.38
CA GLY A 287 -26.10 -19.60 -25.42
C GLY A 287 -27.12 -20.72 -25.55
N VAL A 288 -28.02 -20.77 -24.57
CA VAL A 288 -29.44 -21.02 -24.76
C VAL A 288 -30.19 -20.21 -23.70
N ALA A 289 -31.13 -19.40 -24.16
CA ALA A 289 -32.08 -18.68 -23.33
C ALA A 289 -32.88 -19.67 -22.45
N VAL A 290 -32.81 -19.52 -21.12
CA VAL A 290 -33.77 -20.20 -20.24
C VAL A 290 -35.02 -19.34 -20.18
N LYS A 291 -35.98 -19.67 -21.05
CA LYS A 291 -37.36 -19.26 -20.86
C LYS A 291 -37.86 -19.87 -19.55
N ALA A 292 -38.42 -19.01 -18.71
CA ALA A 292 -39.24 -19.40 -17.58
C ALA A 292 -40.29 -20.43 -18.00
N ALA A 293 -40.30 -21.59 -17.35
CA ALA A 293 -41.42 -22.51 -17.36
C ALA A 293 -41.67 -22.98 -15.93
N ASN A 294 -42.82 -22.53 -15.41
CA ASN A 294 -43.42 -23.00 -14.18
C ASN A 294 -43.47 -24.53 -14.16
N THR A 295 -42.95 -25.15 -13.13
CA THR A 295 -43.43 -26.48 -12.73
C THR A 295 -43.36 -26.61 -11.21
N THR A 296 -44.52 -26.42 -10.62
CA THR A 296 -44.91 -26.84 -9.29
C THR A 296 -44.58 -28.33 -9.12
N VAL A 297 -43.77 -28.69 -8.14
CA VAL A 297 -43.66 -30.07 -7.66
C VAL A 297 -43.85 -30.07 -6.15
N GLN A 298 -44.77 -30.93 -5.74
CA GLN A 298 -45.26 -31.10 -4.38
C GLN A 298 -44.17 -31.56 -3.41
N ILE A 299 -44.30 -31.06 -2.19
CA ILE A 299 -43.55 -31.45 -1.01
C ILE A 299 -43.88 -32.90 -0.67
N GLY A 300 -42.94 -33.80 -0.94
CA GLY A 300 -42.90 -35.14 -0.40
C GLY A 300 -41.78 -35.23 0.63
N ASN A 301 -42.12 -35.51 1.89
CA ASN A 301 -41.17 -35.84 2.94
C ASN A 301 -40.33 -37.06 2.51
N SER A 302 -39.05 -36.84 2.25
CA SER A 302 -38.03 -37.89 2.28
C SER A 302 -36.82 -37.34 3.01
N ILE A 303 -36.58 -37.89 4.20
CA ILE A 303 -35.26 -37.91 4.83
C ILE A 303 -34.33 -38.57 3.81
N SER A 304 -33.54 -37.77 3.10
CA SER A 304 -32.45 -38.27 2.26
C SER A 304 -31.15 -37.93 2.98
N GLU A 305 -30.65 -38.93 3.70
CA GLU A 305 -29.24 -39.03 4.04
C GLU A 305 -28.41 -38.75 2.78
N ASN A 306 -27.51 -37.79 2.88
CA ASN A 306 -26.68 -37.32 1.79
C ASN A 306 -25.61 -38.38 1.49
N PRO A 307 -25.68 -39.17 0.39
CA PRO A 307 -24.86 -40.36 0.25
C PRO A 307 -23.47 -40.08 -0.35
N ASN A 308 -22.91 -38.89 -0.11
CA ASN A 308 -21.53 -38.50 -0.49
C ASN A 308 -20.99 -37.27 0.27
N GLY A 309 -21.43 -37.02 1.50
CA GLY A 309 -20.89 -35.94 2.33
C GLY A 309 -19.48 -36.27 2.83
N HIS A 310 -18.44 -35.82 2.13
CA HIS A 310 -17.06 -35.98 2.60
C HIS A 310 -16.87 -35.16 3.87
N LEU A 311 -16.74 -35.81 5.04
CA LEU A 311 -16.43 -35.14 6.29
C LEU A 311 -15.07 -34.42 6.16
N PRO A 312 -14.94 -33.18 6.70
CA PRO A 312 -13.65 -32.50 6.70
C PRO A 312 -12.66 -33.29 7.56
N LYS A 313 -11.42 -33.43 7.10
CA LYS A 313 -10.34 -34.06 7.87
C LYS A 313 -9.82 -33.11 8.95
N CYS A 314 -9.91 -31.80 8.71
CA CYS A 314 -9.46 -30.76 9.63
C CYS A 314 -10.51 -29.66 9.76
N ILE A 315 -10.68 -29.13 10.97
CA ILE A 315 -11.50 -27.95 11.23
C ILE A 315 -10.59 -26.86 11.81
N ILE A 316 -10.68 -25.65 11.26
CA ILE A 316 -10.03 -24.46 11.81
C ILE A 316 -11.13 -23.56 12.36
N LEU A 317 -10.97 -23.10 13.59
CA LEU A 317 -11.94 -22.24 14.26
C LEU A 317 -11.35 -20.87 14.53
N ASP A 318 -12.14 -19.83 14.27
CA ASP A 318 -11.93 -18.53 14.89
C ASP A 318 -12.34 -18.53 16.37
N ILE A 319 -11.93 -17.49 17.11
CA ILE A 319 -12.24 -17.29 18.52
C ILE A 319 -13.41 -16.32 18.69
N GLU A 320 -13.17 -15.03 18.46
CA GLU A 320 -14.11 -13.95 18.73
C GLU A 320 -15.31 -14.08 17.79
N GLY A 321 -16.54 -13.96 18.30
CA GLY A 321 -17.76 -14.12 17.49
C GLY A 321 -18.06 -15.55 16.99
N THR A 322 -17.16 -16.51 17.25
CA THR A 322 -17.25 -17.88 16.71
C THR A 322 -17.33 -18.94 17.82
N THR A 323 -16.27 -19.08 18.61
CA THR A 323 -16.27 -19.97 19.81
C THR A 323 -16.51 -19.20 21.10
N THR A 324 -16.22 -17.90 21.10
CA THR A 324 -16.21 -17.01 22.25
C THR A 324 -17.01 -15.74 21.94
N PRO A 325 -17.86 -15.23 22.84
CA PRO A 325 -18.58 -13.97 22.62
C PRO A 325 -17.63 -12.78 22.37
N ILE A 326 -17.99 -11.90 21.43
CA ILE A 326 -17.24 -10.66 21.12
C ILE A 326 -17.07 -9.79 22.38
N SER A 327 -18.14 -9.68 23.18
CA SER A 327 -18.13 -8.93 24.44
C SER A 327 -17.11 -9.47 25.44
N PHE A 328 -16.81 -10.77 25.46
CA PHE A 328 -15.80 -11.29 26.38
C PHE A 328 -14.39 -10.78 26.04
N VAL A 329 -14.06 -10.67 24.74
CA VAL A 329 -12.75 -10.16 24.31
C VAL A 329 -12.66 -8.65 24.59
N THR A 330 -13.67 -7.90 24.15
CA THR A 330 -13.69 -6.43 24.19
C THR A 330 -13.98 -5.84 25.57
N GLU A 331 -14.83 -6.48 26.38
CA GLU A 331 -15.26 -5.97 27.68
C GLU A 331 -14.59 -6.66 28.88
N VAL A 332 -13.92 -7.81 28.68
CA VAL A 332 -13.24 -8.53 29.77
C VAL A 332 -11.74 -8.63 29.53
N LEU A 333 -11.28 -9.25 28.44
CA LEU A 333 -9.85 -9.53 28.26
C LEU A 333 -9.01 -8.26 28.09
N PHE A 334 -9.39 -7.34 27.20
CA PHE A 334 -8.64 -6.11 27.00
C PHE A 334 -8.70 -5.16 28.20
N PRO A 335 -9.87 -4.91 28.82
CA PRO A 335 -9.94 -4.12 30.06
C PRO A 335 -9.13 -4.74 31.20
N TYR A 336 -9.17 -6.06 31.37
CA TYR A 336 -8.36 -6.72 32.38
C TYR A 336 -6.86 -6.48 32.16
N ALA A 337 -6.38 -6.59 30.91
CA ALA A 337 -4.97 -6.32 30.62
C ALA A 337 -4.60 -4.89 31.00
N ARG A 338 -5.39 -3.90 30.57
CA ARG A 338 -5.20 -2.47 30.87
C ARG A 338 -5.17 -2.20 32.38
N ASP A 339 -6.15 -2.71 33.11
CA ASP A 339 -6.33 -2.41 34.53
C ASP A 339 -5.31 -3.12 35.43
N ASN A 340 -4.60 -4.14 34.90
CA ASN A 340 -3.67 -4.97 35.67
C ASN A 340 -2.20 -4.85 35.25
N VAL A 341 -1.86 -3.96 34.31
CA VAL A 341 -0.46 -3.76 33.88
C VAL A 341 0.44 -3.46 35.08
N GLY A 342 0.08 -2.45 35.88
CA GLY A 342 0.89 -2.02 37.02
C GLY A 342 1.11 -3.13 38.04
N ARG A 343 0.00 -3.76 38.49
CA ARG A 343 0.05 -4.89 39.42
C ARG A 343 0.87 -6.06 38.88
N HIS A 344 0.75 -6.39 37.60
CA HIS A 344 1.54 -7.46 36.99
C HIS A 344 3.04 -7.12 37.04
N LEU A 345 3.41 -5.94 36.53
CA LEU A 345 4.80 -5.48 36.52
C LEU A 345 5.37 -5.40 37.94
N GLU A 346 4.60 -4.95 38.94
CA GLU A 346 5.04 -4.92 40.33
C GLU A 346 5.39 -6.31 40.88
N LEU A 347 4.54 -7.30 40.57
CA LEU A 347 4.70 -8.68 41.03
C LEU A 347 5.85 -9.41 40.33
N THR A 348 6.07 -9.13 39.04
CA THR A 348 6.99 -9.92 38.20
C THR A 348 8.24 -9.15 37.76
N TYR A 349 8.43 -7.91 38.20
CA TYR A 349 9.51 -7.01 37.74
C TYR A 349 10.89 -7.65 37.66
N GLY A 350 11.27 -8.44 38.66
CA GLY A 350 12.60 -9.08 38.73
C GLY A 350 12.72 -10.39 37.97
N THR A 351 11.66 -10.84 37.30
CA THR A 351 11.68 -12.09 36.52
C THR A 351 12.32 -11.85 35.15
N PRO A 352 13.07 -12.82 34.59
CA PRO A 352 13.66 -12.68 33.25
C PRO A 352 12.61 -12.34 32.18
N GLU A 353 11.42 -12.96 32.26
CA GLU A 353 10.33 -12.74 31.30
C GLU A 353 9.85 -11.28 31.31
N THR A 354 9.61 -10.70 32.49
CA THR A 354 9.19 -9.29 32.59
C THR A 354 10.30 -8.31 32.24
N ILE A 355 11.56 -8.65 32.53
CA ILE A 355 12.70 -7.82 32.11
C ILE A 355 12.76 -7.73 30.58
N ASP A 356 12.51 -8.84 29.88
CA ASP A 356 12.49 -8.85 28.41
C ASP A 356 11.28 -8.11 27.85
N ASP A 357 10.10 -8.22 28.48
CA ASP A 357 8.93 -7.40 28.11
C ASP A 357 9.21 -5.90 28.25
N ILE A 358 9.85 -5.50 29.36
CA ILE A 358 10.21 -4.10 29.63
C ILE A 358 11.17 -3.59 28.56
N LYS A 359 12.21 -4.34 28.21
CA LYS A 359 13.17 -3.94 27.15
C LYS A 359 12.49 -3.76 25.81
N LEU A 360 11.58 -4.68 25.45
CA LEU A 360 10.87 -4.61 24.18
C LEU A 360 9.91 -3.41 24.13
N LEU A 361 9.25 -3.10 25.25
CA LEU A 361 8.42 -1.90 25.39
C LEU A 361 9.26 -0.61 25.37
N GLN A 362 10.44 -0.61 25.99
CA GLN A 362 11.37 0.53 25.96
C GLN A 362 11.77 0.86 24.53
N SER A 363 12.24 -0.13 23.77
CA SER A 363 12.60 0.05 22.36
C SER A 363 11.40 0.54 21.52
N GLN A 364 10.21 0.00 21.76
CA GLN A 364 9.01 0.46 21.05
C GLN A 364 8.64 1.92 21.39
N VAL A 365 8.79 2.32 22.65
CA VAL A 365 8.50 3.70 23.10
C VAL A 365 9.54 4.68 22.57
N GLU A 366 10.83 4.30 22.50
CA GLU A 366 11.87 5.12 21.86
C GLU A 366 11.54 5.39 20.39
N ASP A 367 11.19 4.33 19.65
CA ASP A 367 10.70 4.42 18.27
C ASP A 367 9.48 5.34 18.12
N ASP A 368 8.55 5.27 19.07
CA ASP A 368 7.31 6.06 19.07
C ASP A 368 7.56 7.54 19.37
N LEU A 369 8.54 7.84 20.24
CA LEU A 369 8.99 9.21 20.52
C LEU A 369 9.65 9.82 19.28
N GLU A 370 10.51 9.08 18.59
CA GLU A 370 11.14 9.55 17.35
C GLU A 370 10.10 9.85 16.25
N LYS A 371 9.05 9.03 16.17
CA LYS A 371 7.94 9.18 15.22
C LYS A 371 6.89 10.20 15.67
N GLY A 372 7.01 10.79 16.86
CA GLY A 372 6.07 11.77 17.40
C GLY A 372 4.67 11.20 17.65
N ILE A 373 4.55 9.93 18.03
CA ILE A 373 3.26 9.28 18.27
C ILE A 373 2.57 9.91 19.51
N PRO A 374 1.34 10.45 19.36
CA PRO A 374 0.62 11.08 20.48
C PRO A 374 0.40 10.14 21.67
N GLY A 375 0.57 10.66 22.89
CA GLY A 375 0.37 9.91 24.13
C GLY A 375 1.57 9.07 24.59
N THR A 376 2.67 9.09 23.83
CA THR A 376 3.93 8.42 24.19
C THR A 376 4.69 9.26 25.20
N ILE A 377 5.18 8.64 26.28
CA ILE A 377 6.03 9.30 27.29
C ILE A 377 7.35 8.54 27.46
N PRO A 378 8.47 9.24 27.70
CA PRO A 378 9.76 8.58 27.91
C PRO A 378 9.74 7.66 29.13
N ILE A 379 10.31 6.46 28.97
CA ILE A 379 10.51 5.53 30.07
C ILE A 379 11.86 5.88 30.72
N PRO A 380 11.90 6.13 32.04
CA PRO A 380 13.14 6.47 32.72
C PRO A 380 14.11 5.28 32.73
N PRO A 381 15.43 5.53 32.88
CA PRO A 381 16.42 4.47 32.98
C PRO A 381 16.17 3.61 34.22
N HIS A 382 16.65 2.37 34.21
CA HIS A 382 16.43 1.42 35.32
C HIS A 382 16.94 1.94 36.68
N GLU A 383 17.91 2.86 36.67
CA GLU A 383 18.48 3.52 37.86
C GLU A 383 17.53 4.50 38.54
N ALA A 384 16.50 4.99 37.84
CA ALA A 384 15.49 5.91 38.38
C ALA A 384 14.55 5.24 39.41
N GLY A 385 14.60 3.91 39.51
CA GLY A 385 13.81 3.14 40.47
C GLY A 385 12.60 2.46 39.85
N LYS A 386 12.26 1.30 40.41
CA LYS A 386 11.20 0.40 39.93
C LYS A 386 9.85 1.10 39.73
N GLU A 387 9.45 1.93 40.69
CA GLU A 387 8.11 2.57 40.70
C GLU A 387 7.93 3.57 39.55
N GLU A 388 8.97 4.34 39.24
CA GLU A 388 8.94 5.32 38.15
C GLU A 388 8.86 4.63 36.78
N VAL A 389 9.65 3.57 36.59
CA VAL A 389 9.64 2.76 35.35
C VAL A 389 8.26 2.14 35.13
N ILE A 390 7.66 1.54 36.17
CA ILE A 390 6.32 0.93 36.07
C ILE A 390 5.27 1.99 35.73
N THR A 391 5.31 3.15 36.38
CA THR A 391 4.35 4.24 36.12
C THR A 391 4.40 4.73 34.68
N ALA A 392 5.62 4.87 34.13
CA ALA A 392 5.82 5.25 32.74
C ALA A 392 5.32 4.17 31.76
N LEU A 393 5.60 2.89 32.05
CA LEU A 393 5.13 1.76 31.24
C LEU A 393 3.61 1.64 31.25
N VAL A 394 2.96 1.77 32.41
CA VAL A 394 1.49 1.73 32.53
C VAL A 394 0.85 2.82 31.67
N SER A 395 1.38 4.04 31.71
CA SER A 395 0.86 5.16 30.92
C SER A 395 1.01 4.93 29.42
N ASN A 396 2.17 4.45 28.97
CA ASN A 396 2.39 4.11 27.56
C ASN A 396 1.47 2.96 27.11
N VAL A 397 1.35 1.90 27.90
CA VAL A 397 0.49 0.75 27.57
C VAL A 397 -0.99 1.18 27.50
N ASP A 398 -1.46 2.01 28.43
CA ASP A 398 -2.83 2.55 28.38
C ASP A 398 -3.06 3.38 27.11
N ALA A 399 -2.11 4.24 26.72
CA ALA A 399 -2.17 5.00 25.48
C ALA A 399 -2.19 4.08 24.24
N MET A 400 -1.34 3.04 24.22
CA MET A 400 -1.28 2.06 23.13
C MET A 400 -2.59 1.27 22.98
N ILE A 401 -3.19 0.85 24.10
CA ILE A 401 -4.48 0.15 24.11
C ILE A 401 -5.61 1.08 23.64
N LYS A 402 -5.67 2.32 24.15
CA LYS A 402 -6.69 3.30 23.73
C LYS A 402 -6.64 3.62 22.23
N ALA A 403 -5.45 3.58 21.65
CA ALA A 403 -5.23 3.80 20.22
C ALA A 403 -5.35 2.53 19.36
N ASP A 404 -5.81 1.40 19.90
CA ASP A 404 -5.89 0.07 19.24
C ASP A 404 -4.60 -0.32 18.50
N ARG A 405 -3.44 -0.05 19.12
CA ARG A 405 -2.14 -0.27 18.47
C ARG A 405 -1.76 -1.75 18.48
N LYS A 406 -1.56 -2.31 17.29
CA LYS A 406 -1.23 -3.73 17.09
C LYS A 406 0.28 -3.98 17.04
N ILE A 407 0.97 -3.64 18.13
CA ILE A 407 2.44 -3.76 18.26
C ILE A 407 2.85 -5.06 18.97
N THR A 408 3.99 -5.63 18.59
CA THR A 408 4.51 -6.89 19.14
C THR A 408 4.77 -6.79 20.64
N ALA A 409 5.38 -5.69 21.09
CA ALA A 409 5.70 -5.44 22.50
C ALA A 409 4.48 -5.51 23.41
N LEU A 410 3.39 -4.83 23.01
CA LEU A 410 2.12 -4.84 23.75
C LEU A 410 1.50 -6.23 23.81
N LYS A 411 1.44 -6.94 22.67
CA LYS A 411 0.84 -8.28 22.59
C LYS A 411 1.55 -9.30 23.49
N GLN A 412 2.87 -9.19 23.59
CA GLN A 412 3.67 -10.06 24.47
C GLN A 412 3.31 -9.81 25.94
N LEU A 413 3.37 -8.55 26.38
CA LEU A 413 3.02 -8.18 27.75
C LEU A 413 1.57 -8.56 28.10
N GLN A 414 0.61 -8.29 27.21
CA GLN A 414 -0.80 -8.68 27.40
C GLN A 414 -0.94 -10.19 27.63
N GLY A 415 -0.19 -11.01 26.88
CA GLY A 415 -0.14 -12.46 27.08
C GLY A 415 0.29 -12.87 28.49
N HIS A 416 1.28 -12.18 29.06
CA HIS A 416 1.81 -12.46 30.41
C HIS A 416 0.86 -11.96 31.52
N ILE A 417 0.20 -10.82 31.31
CA ILE A 417 -0.84 -10.32 32.20
C ILE A 417 -2.03 -11.29 32.24
N TRP A 418 -2.50 -11.75 31.08
CA TRP A 418 -3.57 -12.75 31.01
C TRP A 418 -3.16 -14.07 31.67
N ARG A 419 -1.91 -14.52 31.49
CA ARG A 419 -1.38 -15.71 32.17
C ARG A 419 -1.51 -15.59 33.68
N THR A 420 -1.19 -14.42 34.21
CA THR A 420 -1.34 -14.10 35.64
C THR A 420 -2.81 -14.18 36.07
N GLY A 421 -3.72 -13.56 35.30
CA GLY A 421 -5.16 -13.58 35.60
C GLY A 421 -5.78 -14.97 35.57
N PHE A 422 -5.47 -15.78 34.57
CA PHE A 422 -5.94 -17.17 34.50
C PHE A 422 -5.36 -18.04 35.62
N THR A 423 -4.06 -17.91 35.91
CA THR A 423 -3.40 -18.68 36.99
C THR A 423 -3.98 -18.34 38.35
N ARG A 424 -4.28 -17.05 38.59
CA ARG A 424 -4.91 -16.57 39.83
C ARG A 424 -6.42 -16.79 39.88
N LYS A 425 -7.02 -17.36 38.82
CA LYS A 425 -8.47 -17.55 38.67
C LYS A 425 -9.28 -16.24 38.72
N GLU A 426 -8.63 -15.13 38.40
CA GLU A 426 -9.26 -13.81 38.23
C GLU A 426 -9.89 -13.71 36.83
N LEU A 427 -9.39 -14.48 35.86
CA LEU A 427 -9.98 -14.68 34.54
C LEU A 427 -10.46 -16.12 34.39
N LYS A 428 -11.59 -16.28 33.69
CA LYS A 428 -12.12 -17.56 33.23
C LYS A 428 -12.50 -17.41 31.75
N GLY A 429 -12.05 -18.32 30.90
CA GLY A 429 -12.33 -18.27 29.48
C GLY A 429 -13.80 -18.57 29.25
N ILE A 430 -14.48 -17.78 28.42
CA ILE A 430 -15.89 -18.02 28.11
C ILE A 430 -15.99 -18.54 26.69
N VAL A 431 -16.56 -19.73 26.52
CA VAL A 431 -16.96 -20.26 25.22
C VAL A 431 -18.46 -20.53 25.19
N PHE A 432 -19.05 -20.52 23.99
CA PHE A 432 -20.47 -20.88 23.81
C PHE A 432 -20.73 -22.34 24.22
N GLU A 433 -21.96 -22.63 24.63
CA GLU A 433 -22.33 -23.91 25.24
C GLU A 433 -22.19 -25.12 24.31
N ASP A 434 -22.34 -24.91 23.00
CA ASP A 434 -22.21 -25.94 21.98
C ASP A 434 -20.76 -26.28 21.61
N VAL A 435 -19.80 -25.43 21.99
CA VAL A 435 -18.39 -25.57 21.60
C VAL A 435 -17.74 -26.82 22.22
N PRO A 436 -17.84 -27.09 23.54
CA PRO A 436 -17.23 -28.28 24.13
C PRO A 436 -17.76 -29.59 23.53
N GLU A 437 -19.07 -29.69 23.34
CA GLU A 437 -19.72 -30.89 22.79
C GLU A 437 -19.29 -31.14 21.35
N ALA A 438 -19.22 -30.08 20.52
CA ALA A 438 -18.75 -30.19 19.15
C ALA A 438 -17.26 -30.59 19.08
N LEU A 439 -16.40 -29.98 19.90
CA LEU A 439 -14.97 -30.32 19.97
C LEU A 439 -14.75 -31.78 20.37
N GLU A 440 -15.50 -32.28 21.35
CA GLU A 440 -15.43 -33.66 21.78
C GLU A 440 -15.91 -34.63 20.69
N LYS A 441 -17.03 -34.31 20.04
CA LYS A 441 -17.56 -35.09 18.91
C LYS A 441 -16.55 -35.16 17.76
N TRP A 442 -16.03 -34.03 17.29
CA TRP A 442 -15.05 -33.99 16.20
C TRP A 442 -13.77 -34.75 16.55
N HIS A 443 -13.30 -34.63 17.79
CA HIS A 443 -12.15 -35.39 18.27
C HIS A 443 -12.42 -36.91 18.25
N SER A 444 -13.60 -37.35 18.69
CA SER A 444 -13.99 -38.77 18.68
C SER A 444 -14.10 -39.36 17.26
N LEU A 445 -14.39 -38.52 16.27
CA LEU A 445 -14.44 -38.86 14.85
C LEU A 445 -13.05 -38.82 14.17
N GLY A 446 -11.99 -38.48 14.91
CA GLY A 446 -10.63 -38.36 14.38
C GLY A 446 -10.38 -37.09 13.57
N ILE A 447 -11.28 -36.11 13.62
CA ILE A 447 -11.12 -34.81 12.96
C ILE A 447 -10.16 -33.96 13.79
N LYS A 448 -9.13 -33.42 13.15
CA LYS A 448 -8.16 -32.55 13.83
C LYS A 448 -8.70 -31.12 13.88
N VAL A 449 -8.74 -30.53 15.07
CA VAL A 449 -9.25 -29.16 15.27
C VAL A 449 -8.11 -28.20 15.58
N TYR A 450 -8.06 -27.07 14.90
CA TYR A 450 -7.06 -26.01 15.07
C TYR A 450 -7.76 -24.68 15.34
N ILE A 451 -7.03 -23.76 15.96
CA ILE A 451 -7.49 -22.39 16.19
C ILE A 451 -6.71 -21.44 15.29
N TYR A 452 -7.37 -20.46 14.68
CA TYR A 452 -6.72 -19.34 14.00
C TYR A 452 -7.32 -18.01 14.45
N SER A 453 -6.54 -17.19 15.15
CA SER A 453 -7.02 -15.93 15.74
C SER A 453 -5.95 -14.83 15.69
N SER A 454 -6.37 -13.57 15.81
CA SER A 454 -5.48 -12.42 15.88
C SER A 454 -4.66 -12.36 17.19
N GLY A 455 -5.17 -13.00 18.24
CA GLY A 455 -4.48 -13.16 19.53
C GLY A 455 -3.30 -14.13 19.42
N SER A 456 -2.24 -13.88 20.20
CA SER A 456 -1.04 -14.72 20.20
C SER A 456 -1.35 -16.18 20.58
N ARG A 457 -0.58 -17.15 20.06
CA ARG A 457 -0.74 -18.58 20.42
C ARG A 457 -0.74 -18.82 21.94
N LEU A 458 0.02 -18.03 22.71
CA LEU A 458 0.01 -18.07 24.17
C LEU A 458 -1.38 -17.71 24.71
N ALA A 459 -1.97 -16.61 24.28
CA ALA A 459 -3.30 -16.17 24.71
C ALA A 459 -4.37 -17.21 24.37
N GLN A 460 -4.31 -17.81 23.18
CA GLN A 460 -5.23 -18.87 22.76
C GLN A 460 -5.13 -20.10 23.67
N ARG A 461 -3.90 -20.54 24.00
CA ARG A 461 -3.67 -21.66 24.94
C ARG A 461 -4.20 -21.36 26.33
N LEU A 462 -4.07 -20.12 26.79
CA LEU A 462 -4.59 -19.71 28.10
C LEU A 462 -6.12 -19.71 28.13
N LEU A 463 -6.75 -19.19 27.08
CA LEU A 463 -8.21 -19.17 26.94
C LEU A 463 -8.79 -20.59 27.00
N PHE A 464 -8.40 -21.45 26.05
CA PHE A 464 -8.92 -22.83 25.97
C PHE A 464 -8.44 -23.74 27.10
N GLY A 465 -7.37 -23.37 27.80
CA GLY A 465 -6.88 -24.08 28.98
C GLY A 465 -7.73 -23.84 30.24
N ASN A 466 -8.47 -22.74 30.31
CA ASN A 466 -9.11 -22.25 31.52
C ASN A 466 -10.57 -21.83 31.27
N THR A 467 -11.31 -22.57 30.45
CA THR A 467 -12.67 -22.19 30.05
C THR A 467 -13.71 -22.40 31.17
N ASN A 468 -14.93 -21.90 30.95
CA ASN A 468 -16.10 -22.17 31.76
C ASN A 468 -16.45 -23.67 31.86
N TYR A 469 -15.95 -24.48 30.92
CA TYR A 469 -16.10 -25.94 30.86
C TYR A 469 -14.80 -26.70 31.19
N GLY A 470 -13.81 -26.02 31.77
CA GLY A 470 -12.50 -26.60 32.10
C GLY A 470 -11.50 -26.53 30.94
N ASN A 471 -10.55 -27.46 30.92
CA ASN A 471 -9.47 -27.46 29.94
C ASN A 471 -9.91 -28.17 28.64
N LEU A 472 -10.20 -27.40 27.60
CA LEU A 472 -10.60 -27.89 26.27
C LEU A 472 -9.41 -28.16 25.33
N ARG A 473 -8.17 -27.83 25.73
CA ARG A 473 -6.98 -28.02 24.88
C ARG A 473 -6.76 -29.47 24.48
N LYS A 474 -7.29 -30.44 25.24
CA LYS A 474 -7.24 -31.87 24.91
C LYS A 474 -7.86 -32.21 23.55
N TYR A 475 -8.80 -31.39 23.06
CA TYR A 475 -9.45 -31.58 21.77
C TYR A 475 -8.79 -30.78 20.63
N LEU A 476 -7.80 -29.92 20.93
CA LEU A 476 -7.16 -29.03 19.97
C LEU A 476 -5.79 -29.59 19.55
N SER A 477 -5.56 -29.62 18.24
CA SER A 477 -4.34 -30.14 17.59
C SER A 477 -3.27 -29.06 17.38
N GLY A 478 -3.64 -27.78 17.35
CA GLY A 478 -2.69 -26.68 17.17
C GLY A 478 -3.32 -25.29 17.14
N TYR A 479 -2.47 -24.28 17.05
CA TYR A 479 -2.84 -22.86 17.12
C TYR A 479 -2.06 -22.06 16.07
N PHE A 480 -2.77 -21.24 15.31
CA PHE A 480 -2.24 -20.27 14.37
C PHE A 480 -2.59 -18.86 14.84
N ASP A 481 -1.68 -17.93 14.62
CA ASP A 481 -1.84 -16.51 14.90
C ASP A 481 -1.33 -15.67 13.72
N THR A 482 -1.31 -14.34 13.87
CA THR A 482 -0.90 -13.44 12.79
C THR A 482 0.54 -13.64 12.29
N ALA A 483 1.35 -14.49 12.95
CA ALA A 483 2.66 -14.87 12.43
C ALA A 483 2.58 -15.66 11.12
N VAL A 484 1.47 -16.37 10.86
CA VAL A 484 1.18 -17.04 9.57
C VAL A 484 0.64 -16.07 8.50
N GLY A 485 0.37 -14.82 8.90
CA GLY A 485 -0.19 -13.74 8.08
C GLY A 485 -1.57 -13.29 8.54
N ASN A 486 -2.14 -12.31 7.83
CA ASN A 486 -3.40 -11.68 8.18
C ASN A 486 -4.60 -12.58 7.87
N LYS A 487 -5.58 -12.66 8.78
CA LYS A 487 -6.80 -13.47 8.61
C LYS A 487 -7.67 -13.09 7.41
N ARG A 488 -7.47 -11.92 6.80
CA ARG A 488 -8.19 -11.49 5.59
C ARG A 488 -7.41 -11.76 4.29
N GLU A 489 -6.24 -12.39 4.40
CA GLU A 489 -5.39 -12.71 3.26
C GLU A 489 -5.47 -14.21 2.94
N THR A 490 -5.84 -14.53 1.71
CA THR A 490 -5.89 -15.91 1.20
C THR A 490 -4.58 -16.67 1.43
N ARG A 491 -3.43 -16.00 1.29
CA ARG A 491 -2.11 -16.60 1.51
C ARG A 491 -1.95 -17.22 2.89
N SER A 492 -2.54 -16.63 3.93
CA SER A 492 -2.46 -17.16 5.28
C SER A 492 -3.14 -18.53 5.39
N TYR A 493 -4.24 -18.73 4.69
CA TYR A 493 -4.94 -20.01 4.65
C TYR A 493 -4.23 -21.05 3.78
N VAL A 494 -3.53 -20.63 2.73
CA VAL A 494 -2.63 -21.51 1.96
C VAL A 494 -1.50 -22.02 2.86
N GLU A 495 -0.82 -21.12 3.57
CA GLU A 495 0.27 -21.47 4.49
C GLU A 495 -0.23 -22.38 5.64
N ILE A 496 -1.41 -22.09 6.20
CA ILE A 496 -2.05 -22.96 7.20
C ILE A 496 -2.31 -24.33 6.58
N PHE A 497 -2.98 -24.40 5.43
CA PHE A 497 -3.27 -25.66 4.75
C PHE A 497 -2.00 -26.51 4.52
N GLU A 498 -0.94 -25.90 3.99
CA GLU A 498 0.35 -26.59 3.74
C GLU A 498 0.98 -27.10 5.06
N SER A 499 0.81 -26.37 6.16
CA SER A 499 1.29 -26.76 7.49
C SER A 499 0.47 -27.90 8.11
N LEU A 500 -0.76 -28.13 7.67
CA LEU A 500 -1.68 -29.11 8.27
C LEU A 500 -1.46 -30.55 7.77
N GLY A 501 -0.72 -30.74 6.67
CA GLY A 501 -0.43 -32.06 6.11
C GLY A 501 -1.67 -32.77 5.55
N VAL A 502 -2.60 -32.01 4.97
CA VAL A 502 -3.79 -32.50 4.26
C VAL A 502 -3.58 -32.43 2.74
N ASP A 503 -4.13 -33.38 1.99
CA ASP A 503 -3.88 -33.50 0.55
C ASP A 503 -4.65 -32.48 -0.30
N LYS A 504 -5.83 -32.05 0.19
CA LYS A 504 -6.75 -31.16 -0.53
C LYS A 504 -7.19 -30.02 0.38
N PRO A 505 -7.17 -28.76 -0.08
CA PRO A 505 -7.71 -27.63 0.67
C PRO A 505 -9.17 -27.83 1.09
N SER A 506 -9.98 -28.49 0.23
CA SER A 506 -11.38 -28.82 0.50
C SER A 506 -11.60 -29.78 1.68
N ASP A 507 -10.55 -30.47 2.14
CA ASP A 507 -10.62 -31.33 3.34
C ASP A 507 -10.55 -30.52 4.64
N VAL A 508 -10.35 -29.20 4.55
CA VAL A 508 -10.27 -28.28 5.68
C VAL A 508 -11.49 -27.38 5.69
N LEU A 509 -12.22 -27.39 6.81
CA LEU A 509 -13.33 -26.49 7.07
C LEU A 509 -12.88 -25.36 7.98
N PHE A 510 -13.03 -24.11 7.55
CA PHE A 510 -12.84 -22.94 8.38
C PHE A 510 -14.18 -22.37 8.85
N ILE A 511 -14.30 -22.07 10.14
CA ILE A 511 -15.49 -21.47 10.75
C ILE A 511 -15.07 -20.12 11.36
N THR A 512 -15.74 -19.05 10.93
CA THR A 512 -15.50 -17.66 11.36
C THR A 512 -16.81 -16.87 11.34
N ASP A 513 -16.95 -15.81 12.10
CA ASP A 513 -18.06 -14.85 11.99
C ASP A 513 -17.80 -13.76 10.95
N VAL A 514 -16.53 -13.56 10.58
CA VAL A 514 -16.11 -12.47 9.71
C VAL A 514 -16.18 -12.89 8.24
N HIS A 515 -17.09 -12.26 7.48
CA HIS A 515 -17.28 -12.52 6.05
C HIS A 515 -15.97 -12.44 5.24
N GLN A 516 -15.12 -11.43 5.48
CA GLN A 516 -13.86 -11.27 4.74
C GLN A 516 -12.87 -12.42 5.02
N GLU A 517 -12.89 -13.01 6.21
CA GLU A 517 -12.05 -14.17 6.53
C GLU A 517 -12.58 -15.44 5.86
N ALA A 518 -13.90 -15.62 5.80
CA ALA A 518 -14.52 -16.71 5.06
C ALA A 518 -14.21 -16.63 3.55
N VAL A 519 -14.25 -15.42 2.97
CA VAL A 519 -13.81 -15.16 1.59
C VAL A 519 -12.34 -15.52 1.39
N ALA A 520 -11.46 -15.09 2.31
CA ALA A 520 -10.03 -15.38 2.22
C ALA A 520 -9.75 -16.89 2.27
N ALA A 521 -10.39 -17.61 3.19
CA ALA A 521 -10.28 -19.07 3.31
C ALA A 521 -10.80 -19.80 2.07
N LYS A 522 -11.98 -19.40 1.55
CA LYS A 522 -12.54 -19.98 0.33
C LYS A 522 -11.65 -19.71 -0.88
N GLY A 523 -11.02 -18.54 -0.94
CA GLY A 523 -10.01 -18.21 -1.95
C GLY A 523 -8.78 -19.12 -1.92
N ALA A 524 -8.46 -19.72 -0.77
CA ALA A 524 -7.38 -20.72 -0.63
C ALA A 524 -7.85 -22.15 -0.94
N GLY A 525 -9.11 -22.33 -1.34
CA GLY A 525 -9.72 -23.61 -1.64
C GLY A 525 -10.28 -24.35 -0.41
N LEU A 526 -10.23 -23.75 0.79
CA LEU A 526 -10.86 -24.33 1.98
C LEU A 526 -12.37 -24.25 1.89
N GLU A 527 -13.07 -25.16 2.57
CA GLU A 527 -14.48 -24.95 2.87
C GLU A 527 -14.61 -23.90 3.98
N ALA A 528 -15.62 -23.03 3.87
CA ALA A 528 -15.82 -21.95 4.82
C ALA A 528 -17.29 -21.83 5.21
N VAL A 529 -17.55 -21.68 6.51
CA VAL A 529 -18.87 -21.50 7.10
C VAL A 529 -18.86 -20.28 7.99
N ILE A 530 -19.92 -19.47 7.90
CA ILE A 530 -20.07 -18.28 8.73
C ILE A 530 -20.83 -18.63 10.03
N SER A 531 -20.19 -18.37 11.17
CA SER A 531 -20.80 -18.48 12.49
C SER A 531 -21.59 -17.21 12.82
N VAL A 532 -22.88 -17.35 13.05
CA VAL A 532 -23.78 -16.25 13.44
C VAL A 532 -24.09 -16.40 14.93
N ARG A 533 -23.46 -15.55 15.75
CA ARG A 533 -23.65 -15.52 17.20
C ARG A 533 -24.23 -14.18 17.66
N PRO A 534 -24.84 -14.14 18.86
CA PRO A 534 -25.30 -12.88 19.44
C PRO A 534 -24.16 -11.85 19.54
N GLY A 535 -24.38 -10.66 18.99
CA GLY A 535 -23.40 -9.56 18.99
C GLY A 535 -22.54 -9.46 17.72
N ASN A 536 -22.60 -10.42 16.81
CA ASN A 536 -21.86 -10.36 15.55
C ASN A 536 -22.37 -9.24 14.64
N GLY A 537 -21.48 -8.73 13.78
CA GLY A 537 -21.83 -7.71 12.77
C GLY A 537 -22.82 -8.22 11.72
N LEU A 538 -23.52 -7.30 11.06
CA LEU A 538 -24.42 -7.64 9.95
C LEU A 538 -23.64 -8.25 8.78
N LEU A 539 -24.18 -9.32 8.22
CA LEU A 539 -23.64 -9.95 7.02
C LEU A 539 -24.19 -9.26 5.75
N PRO A 540 -23.44 -9.25 4.64
CA PRO A 540 -23.95 -8.74 3.35
C PRO A 540 -25.18 -9.53 2.87
N GLU A 541 -26.24 -8.87 2.41
CA GLU A 541 -27.55 -9.50 2.11
C GLU A 541 -27.49 -10.66 1.10
N ASN A 542 -26.48 -10.72 0.23
CA ASN A 542 -26.34 -11.72 -0.85
C ASN A 542 -25.04 -12.54 -0.76
N HIS A 543 -24.50 -12.81 0.44
CA HIS A 543 -23.32 -13.67 0.56
C HIS A 543 -23.67 -15.14 0.23
N SER A 544 -22.73 -15.87 -0.37
CA SER A 544 -22.93 -17.27 -0.79
C SER A 544 -22.54 -18.31 0.26
N PHE A 545 -21.99 -17.90 1.41
CA PHE A 545 -21.56 -18.81 2.47
C PHE A 545 -22.72 -19.44 3.24
N LYS A 546 -22.59 -20.72 3.58
CA LYS A 546 -23.45 -21.37 4.57
C LYS A 546 -23.26 -20.67 5.92
N THR A 547 -24.35 -20.36 6.60
CA THR A 547 -24.35 -19.86 7.96
C THR A 547 -24.76 -20.94 8.95
N ILE A 548 -24.19 -20.91 10.14
CA ILE A 548 -24.59 -21.73 11.29
C ILE A 548 -24.78 -20.84 12.51
N THR A 549 -25.70 -21.21 13.39
CA THR A 549 -25.92 -20.57 14.68
C THR A 549 -25.38 -21.41 15.85
N SER A 550 -25.12 -22.69 15.60
CA SER A 550 -24.53 -23.67 16.51
C SER A 550 -23.58 -24.62 15.78
N PHE A 551 -22.51 -25.05 16.45
CA PHE A 551 -21.58 -26.06 15.94
C PHE A 551 -22.21 -27.45 15.85
N SER A 552 -23.38 -27.67 16.46
CA SER A 552 -24.16 -28.89 16.27
C SER A 552 -24.67 -29.10 14.84
N GLU A 553 -24.68 -28.04 14.02
CA GLU A 553 -25.07 -28.05 12.60
C GLU A 553 -23.96 -28.54 11.64
N ILE A 554 -22.81 -28.93 12.21
CA ILE A 554 -21.64 -29.52 11.55
C ILE A 554 -21.47 -30.97 12.02
#